data_AF-A0A0H3ZKA3-F1
#
_entry.id   AF-A0A0H3ZKA3-F1
#
_cell.length_a   1.000
_cell.length_b   1.000
_cell.length_c   1.000
_cell.angle_alpha   90.00
_cell.angle_beta   90.00
_cell.angle_gamma   90.00
#
_symmetry.space_group_name_H-M   'P 1'
#
loop_
_entity.id
_entity.type
_entity.pdbx_description
1 polymer ?
#
loop_
_entity_poly.entity_id
_entity_poly.type
_entity_poly.pdbx_seq_one_letter_code
_entity_poly.pdbx_strand_id
1 'polypeptide(L)'
;MNEMMMVSESILTRFGFDLMTSKSFKSGFFIVGKASYVNIAITYGYKYGFSVDILPNKEFIGLIVDISPFDFPNDPTWEVELFNIVRRALKQNAAIERKFLMNEKFR
;
A
#
# COMPACT_ATOMS: atom_id res chain seq x y z
N MET A 1 8.19 -15.53 8.75
CA MET A 1 7.18 -14.52 9.14
C MET A 1 7.82 -13.19 9.50
N ASN A 2 8.73 -13.13 10.49
CA ASN A 2 9.42 -11.88 10.84
C ASN A 2 10.25 -11.28 9.68
N GLU A 3 10.88 -12.12 8.85
CA GLU A 3 11.65 -11.66 7.69
C GLU A 3 10.80 -10.94 6.64
N MET A 4 9.68 -11.55 6.20
CA MET A 4 8.76 -10.96 5.23
C MET A 4 8.19 -9.61 5.72
N MET A 5 7.87 -9.52 7.01
CA MET A 5 7.41 -8.28 7.63
C MET A 5 8.50 -7.19 7.58
N MET A 6 9.72 -7.50 8.02
CA MET A 6 10.86 -6.56 7.98
C MET A 6 11.21 -6.12 6.55
N VAL A 7 11.18 -7.04 5.59
CA VAL A 7 11.40 -6.73 4.17
C VAL A 7 10.29 -5.82 3.64
N SER A 8 9.03 -6.09 3.98
CA SER A 8 7.90 -5.24 3.59
C SER A 8 8.02 -3.82 4.17
N GLU A 9 8.35 -3.71 5.46
CA GLU A 9 8.62 -2.43 6.13
C GLU A 9 9.76 -1.65 5.45
N SER A 10 10.86 -2.35 5.15
CA SER A 10 12.04 -1.78 4.49
C SER A 10 11.71 -1.26 3.09
N ILE A 11 10.97 -2.04 2.30
CA ILE A 11 10.53 -1.64 0.95
C ILE A 11 9.63 -0.40 1.04
N LEU A 12 8.60 -0.42 1.90
CA LEU A 12 7.68 0.72 2.06
C LEU A 12 8.44 2.00 2.43
N THR A 13 9.27 1.93 3.47
CA THR A 13 10.06 3.07 3.95
C THR A 13 11.01 3.59 2.86
N ARG A 14 11.69 2.68 2.14
CA ARG A 14 12.60 3.04 1.03
C ARG A 14 11.91 3.83 -0.07
N PHE A 15 10.63 3.60 -0.32
CA PHE A 15 9.86 4.29 -1.36
C PHE A 15 9.02 5.47 -0.84
N GLY A 16 9.30 5.94 0.38
CA GLY A 16 8.69 7.15 0.93
C GLY A 16 7.31 6.92 1.53
N PHE A 17 7.00 5.70 1.97
CA PHE A 17 5.84 5.45 2.82
C PHE A 17 6.26 5.48 4.29
N ASP A 18 5.62 6.35 5.07
CA ASP A 18 5.77 6.38 6.52
C ASP A 18 5.00 5.23 7.15
N LEU A 19 5.66 4.42 7.98
CA LEU A 19 5.01 3.30 8.66
C LEU A 19 4.12 3.82 9.79
N MET A 20 2.81 3.71 9.61
CA MET A 20 1.80 4.17 10.58
C MET A 20 1.47 3.10 11.62
N THR A 21 1.46 1.83 11.21
CA THR A 21 1.14 0.70 12.07
C THR A 21 1.85 -0.52 11.55
N SER A 22 2.44 -1.28 12.47
CA SER A 22 3.01 -2.58 12.18
C SER A 22 2.72 -3.51 13.35
N LYS A 23 2.03 -4.62 13.10
CA LYS A 23 1.58 -5.57 14.12
C LYS A 23 1.82 -7.00 13.66
N SER A 24 2.44 -7.78 14.53
CA SER A 24 2.62 -9.22 14.34
C SER A 24 1.60 -9.99 15.18
N PHE A 25 1.07 -11.06 14.63
CA PHE A 25 0.12 -11.98 15.25
C PHE A 25 0.66 -13.40 15.17
N LYS A 26 0.11 -14.33 15.96
CA LYS A 26 0.51 -15.75 15.87
C LYS A 26 0.29 -16.34 14.47
N SER A 27 -0.70 -15.84 13.73
CA SER A 27 -1.13 -16.35 12.44
C SER A 27 -0.67 -15.52 11.23
N GLY A 28 0.09 -14.44 11.44
CA GLY A 28 0.46 -13.52 10.35
C GLY A 28 0.90 -12.15 10.84
N PHE A 29 0.87 -11.15 9.95
CA PHE A 29 1.19 -9.77 10.30
C PHE A 29 0.37 -8.77 9.49
N PHE A 30 0.36 -7.53 9.96
CA PHE A 30 -0.32 -6.41 9.32
C PHE A 30 0.56 -5.16 9.35
N ILE A 31 0.69 -4.48 8.21
CA ILE A 31 1.45 -3.23 8.08
C ILE A 31 0.60 -2.19 7.36
N VAL A 32 0.66 -0.93 7.82
CA VAL A 32 0.11 0.22 7.09
C VAL A 32 1.22 1.22 6.84
N GLY A 33 1.54 1.45 5.58
CA GLY A 33 2.41 2.52 5.12
C GLY A 33 1.60 3.67 4.53
N LYS A 34 1.97 4.91 4.82
CA LYS A 34 1.28 6.12 4.38
C LYS A 34 2.16 6.98 3.49
N ALA A 35 1.64 7.40 2.35
CA ALA A 35 2.17 8.47 1.54
C ALA A 35 1.24 9.70 1.60
N SER A 36 1.58 10.76 0.88
CA SER A 36 0.84 12.05 0.92
C SER A 36 -0.66 11.91 0.63
N TYR A 37 -1.03 11.05 -0.32
CA TYR A 37 -2.41 10.94 -0.81
C TYR A 37 -3.01 9.52 -0.72
N VAL A 38 -2.17 8.51 -0.52
CA VAL A 38 -2.59 7.10 -0.44
C VAL A 38 -1.93 6.38 0.73
N ASN A 39 -2.59 5.34 1.23
CA ASN A 39 -2.05 4.35 2.13
C ASN A 39 -1.89 3.02 1.40
N ILE A 40 -0.90 2.24 1.81
CA ILE A 40 -0.79 0.83 1.48
C ILE A 40 -1.05 0.04 2.77
N ALA A 41 -2.03 -0.84 2.76
CA ALA A 41 -2.26 -1.78 3.84
C ALA A 41 -1.88 -3.18 3.37
N ILE A 42 -1.00 -3.84 4.13
CA ILE A 42 -0.46 -5.15 3.85
C ILE A 42 -0.95 -6.11 4.92
N THR A 43 -1.59 -7.19 4.51
CA THR A 43 -2.08 -8.25 5.40
C THR A 43 -1.49 -9.59 4.98
N TYR A 44 -0.67 -10.18 5.84
CA TYR A 44 -0.16 -11.54 5.65
C TYR A 44 -0.86 -12.53 6.59
N GLY A 45 -1.12 -13.73 6.09
CA GLY A 45 -1.87 -14.77 6.78
C GLY A 45 -3.33 -14.87 6.34
N TYR A 46 -3.78 -14.03 5.40
CA TYR A 46 -5.09 -14.15 4.79
C TYR A 46 -5.11 -15.35 3.83
N LYS A 47 -5.91 -16.37 4.12
CA LYS A 47 -6.01 -17.63 3.33
C LYS A 47 -4.64 -18.23 2.97
N TYR A 48 -3.67 -18.16 3.88
CA TYR A 48 -2.28 -18.63 3.70
C TYR A 48 -1.44 -17.82 2.67
N GLY A 49 -1.80 -16.56 2.42
CA GLY A 49 -1.09 -15.69 1.48
C GLY A 49 -0.87 -14.27 2.01
N PHE A 50 -0.49 -13.41 1.08
CA PHE A 50 -0.24 -11.99 1.27
C PHE A 50 -1.30 -11.19 0.51
N SER A 51 -1.90 -10.19 1.14
CA SER A 51 -2.91 -9.33 0.53
C SER A 51 -2.50 -7.87 0.69
N VAL A 52 -2.70 -7.05 -0.35
CA VAL A 52 -2.36 -5.62 -0.30
C VAL A 52 -3.48 -4.76 -0.83
N ASP A 53 -3.86 -3.77 -0.04
CA ASP A 53 -4.80 -2.72 -0.40
C ASP A 53 -4.06 -1.41 -0.64
N ILE A 54 -4.44 -0.69 -1.71
CA ILE A 54 -4.03 0.70 -1.93
C ILE A 54 -5.26 1.57 -1.75
N LEU A 55 -5.29 2.35 -0.67
CA LEU A 55 -6.44 3.14 -0.28
C LEU A 55 -6.10 4.62 -0.34
N PRO A 56 -6.86 5.47 -1.05
CA PRO A 56 -6.76 6.92 -0.88
C PRO A 56 -6.94 7.32 0.57
N ASN A 57 -6.26 8.38 1.00
CA ASN A 57 -6.66 9.04 2.24
C ASN A 57 -8.10 9.54 2.10
N LYS A 58 -8.83 9.61 3.22
CA LYS A 58 -10.28 9.86 3.25
C LYS A 58 -10.67 11.12 2.45
N GLU A 59 -9.79 12.12 2.46
CA GLU A 59 -9.94 13.40 1.77
C GLU A 59 -9.89 13.27 0.24
N PHE A 60 -9.31 12.19 -0.30
CA PHE A 60 -9.03 12.01 -1.72
C PHE A 60 -9.78 10.83 -2.36
N ILE A 61 -10.69 10.16 -1.62
CA ILE A 61 -11.47 9.01 -2.13
C ILE A 61 -12.20 9.35 -3.44
N GLY A 62 -12.75 10.57 -3.56
CA GLY A 62 -13.46 11.01 -4.76
C GLY A 62 -12.59 11.29 -5.99
N LEU A 63 -11.26 11.22 -5.87
CA LEU A 63 -10.33 11.57 -6.95
C LEU A 63 -9.84 10.35 -7.73
N ILE A 64 -10.06 9.13 -7.26
CA ILE A 64 -9.72 7.89 -7.97
C ILE A 64 -10.83 6.85 -7.89
N VAL A 65 -10.69 5.80 -8.70
CA VAL A 65 -11.57 4.63 -8.66
C VAL A 65 -11.07 3.69 -7.56
N ASP A 66 -12.00 3.09 -6.81
CA ASP A 66 -11.70 2.06 -5.82
C ASP A 66 -10.98 0.88 -6.48
N ILE A 67 -9.90 0.40 -5.88
CA ILE A 67 -9.10 -0.70 -6.41
C ILE A 67 -9.23 -1.86 -5.46
N SER A 68 -9.74 -2.97 -5.99
CA SER A 68 -9.85 -4.20 -5.23
C SER A 68 -8.50 -4.63 -4.65
N PRO A 69 -8.51 -5.26 -3.47
CA PRO A 69 -7.34 -5.87 -2.87
C PRO A 69 -6.56 -6.75 -3.86
N PHE A 70 -5.24 -6.72 -3.76
CA PHE A 70 -4.35 -7.63 -4.48
C PHE A 70 -4.02 -8.82 -3.59
N ASP A 71 -4.58 -9.99 -3.89
CA ASP A 71 -4.36 -11.23 -3.14
C ASP A 71 -3.31 -12.12 -3.82
N PHE A 72 -2.33 -12.58 -3.06
CA PHE A 72 -1.23 -13.46 -3.48
C PHE A 72 -1.16 -14.72 -2.59
N PRO A 73 -1.92 -15.78 -2.91
CA PRO A 73 -1.93 -17.02 -2.14
C PRO A 73 -0.65 -17.83 -2.38
N ASN A 74 0.10 -18.16 -1.31
CA ASN A 74 1.26 -19.07 -1.35
C ASN A 74 2.30 -18.76 -2.47
N ASP A 75 2.52 -17.49 -2.80
CA ASP A 75 3.41 -17.09 -3.89
C ASP A 75 4.86 -16.91 -3.42
N PRO A 76 5.84 -17.68 -3.93
CA PRO A 76 7.25 -17.47 -3.61
C PRO A 76 7.82 -16.15 -4.15
N THR A 77 7.11 -15.49 -5.08
CA THR A 77 7.51 -14.23 -5.73
C THR A 77 6.87 -12.98 -5.12
N TRP A 78 6.30 -13.10 -3.90
CA TRP A 78 5.61 -12.02 -3.19
C TRP A 78 6.40 -10.71 -3.11
N GLU A 79 7.74 -10.74 -3.04
CA GLU A 79 8.57 -9.53 -3.01
C GLU A 79 8.43 -8.74 -4.31
N VAL A 80 8.52 -9.42 -5.46
CA VAL A 80 8.39 -8.80 -6.79
C VAL A 80 7.01 -8.18 -6.95
N GLU A 81 5.98 -8.88 -6.49
CA GLU A 81 4.63 -8.37 -6.52
C GLU A 81 4.44 -7.17 -5.59
N LEU A 82 5.04 -7.19 -4.39
CA LEU A 82 5.06 -6.04 -3.51
C LEU A 82 5.72 -4.81 -4.17
N PHE A 83 6.84 -4.98 -4.88
CA PHE A 83 7.44 -3.87 -5.65
C PHE A 83 6.50 -3.34 -6.72
N ASN A 84 5.81 -4.22 -7.45
CA ASN A 84 4.83 -3.82 -8.46
C ASN A 84 3.66 -3.02 -7.84
N ILE A 85 3.19 -3.43 -6.66
CA ILE A 85 2.12 -2.78 -5.93
C ILE A 85 2.57 -1.41 -5.42
N VAL A 86 3.75 -1.31 -4.82
CA VAL A 86 4.33 -0.02 -4.38
C VAL A 86 4.44 0.94 -5.57
N ARG A 87 4.90 0.46 -6.73
CA ARG A 87 4.93 1.28 -7.95
C ARG A 87 3.55 1.75 -8.38
N ARG A 88 2.51 0.91 -8.26
CA ARG A 88 1.12 1.30 -8.56
C ARG A 88 0.60 2.34 -7.57
N ALA A 89 0.88 2.18 -6.28
CA ALA A 89 0.49 3.14 -5.25
C ALA A 89 1.13 4.51 -5.49
N LEU A 90 2.43 4.56 -5.80
CA LEU A 90 3.12 5.81 -6.13
C LEU A 90 2.53 6.50 -7.38
N LYS A 91 2.16 5.73 -8.41
CA LYS A 91 1.48 6.27 -9.59
C LYS A 91 0.12 6.89 -9.25
N GLN A 92 -0.63 6.26 -8.35
CA GLN A 92 -1.91 6.81 -7.87
C GLN A 92 -1.71 8.05 -7.01
N ASN A 93 -0.72 8.03 -6.12
CA ASN A 93 -0.33 9.17 -5.30
C ASN A 93 -0.07 10.40 -6.19
N ALA A 94 0.74 10.25 -7.23
CA ALA A 94 1.03 11.33 -8.19
C ALA A 94 -0.16 11.69 -9.10
N ALA A 95 -1.08 10.75 -9.36
CA ALA A 95 -2.30 11.06 -10.11
C ALA A 95 -3.28 11.91 -9.29
N ILE A 96 -3.43 11.61 -8.00
CA ILE A 96 -4.23 12.42 -7.07
C ILE A 96 -3.63 13.81 -6.93
N GLU A 97 -2.33 13.91 -6.70
CA GLU A 97 -1.61 15.19 -6.60
C GLU A 97 -1.89 16.09 -7.81
N ARG A 98 -1.75 15.57 -9.03
CA ARG A 98 -2.02 16.34 -10.25
C ARG A 98 -3.47 16.80 -10.35
N LYS A 99 -4.44 15.94 -10.01
CA LYS A 99 -5.86 16.32 -10.01
C LYS A 99 -6.18 17.38 -8.96
N PHE A 100 -5.58 17.27 -7.78
CA PHE A 100 -5.73 18.23 -6.70
C PHE A 100 -5.22 19.61 -7.10
N LEU A 101 -3.99 19.69 -7.62
CA LEU A 101 -3.37 20.94 -8.10
C LEU A 101 -4.14 21.57 -9.27
N MET A 102 -4.71 20.76 -10.18
CA MET A 102 -5.57 21.29 -11.24
C MET A 102 -6.82 21.94 -10.67
N ASN A 103 -7.50 21.31 -9.71
CA ASN A 103 -8.70 21.87 -9.09
C ASN A 103 -8.42 23.16 -8.33
N GLU A 104 -7.24 23.30 -7.71
CA GLU A 104 -6.82 24.56 -7.07
C GLU A 104 -6.56 25.67 -8.09
N LYS A 105 -5.96 25.36 -9.25
CA LYS A 105 -5.67 26.36 -10.28
C LYS A 105 -6.91 26.97 -10.95
N PHE A 106 -8.03 26.24 -10.93
CA PHE A 106 -9.30 26.69 -11.51
C PHE A 106 -10.32 27.19 -10.47
N ARG A 107 -9.89 27.37 -9.22
CA ARG A 107 -10.64 28.08 -8.17
C ARG A 107 -10.16 29.53 -8.06
#